data_AF-A0A7C0UEX2-F1
#
_entry.id   AF-A0A7C0UEX2-F1
#
_cell.length_a   1.000
_cell.length_b   1.000
_cell.length_c   1.000
_cell.angle_alpha   90.00
_cell.angle_beta   90.00
_cell.angle_gamma   90.00
#
_symmetry.space_group_name_H-M   'P 1'
#
loop_
_entity.id
_entity.type
_entity.pdbx_description
1 polymer ?
#
loop_
_entity_poly.entity_id
_entity_poly.type
_entity_poly.pdbx_seq_one_letter_code
_entity_poly.pdbx_strand_id
1 'polypeptide(L)'
;MIVKDGIVRNIEPDFDCRRISPGEGRVCVKAYGLVQKMYNSNRIKAPLIRTNPKKGKGEDPGFREASWDEALDLVSERLGEIRKRGLLDDKGYPRLAVSMGEAGSPAGYGGTFPALLSSWGPIDFTLGGGEGSKCYHSEHLYGELWHRAFIVASDTPRNKWILSFGHNTNASAGVSGAMRHADARERGYKRIQVEPHLSVSATTSDEWIPIKTKTDAPFMYGMLNAILHEMDWRKVCDLDFIKKRTNSPYLIGPRGYYLRDPETREILVWDSMDNCPRIYNDPSVKDFALNGRYRVRAMERGPDGEEWFYEEAGCSPAFDVLLEHMKPYTPDWASEICDVPASTIRRLAREMIDSACIGKEIEICGEKVPLRPVAITLGKTVNNGPGGYQACWARTVLAMLTGSLEVAGGSIGASQRLNRPHHDRWSSIWPGEDGFFQNFLNPTDTERRAKLQKTRSHYTELVPLVGNTGWSPFLSPVPHAWLWFKDTPENWEKPTYPDVWIIYRTNPNMSMYYTDIME
;
A
#
# COMPACT_ATOMS: atom_id res chain seq x y z
N MET A 1 -17.99 27.08 12.26
CA MET A 1 -17.07 28.19 12.61
C MET A 1 -17.90 29.28 13.25
N ILE A 2 -17.44 29.84 14.36
CA ILE A 2 -18.12 30.97 15.01
C ILE A 2 -17.49 32.26 14.52
N VAL A 3 -18.28 33.11 13.89
CA VAL A 3 -17.88 34.43 13.38
C VAL A 3 -18.63 35.50 14.15
N LYS A 4 -17.91 36.51 14.63
CA LYS A 4 -18.49 37.68 15.29
C LYS A 4 -17.82 38.94 14.75
N ASP A 5 -18.62 39.89 14.29
CA ASP A 5 -18.14 41.17 13.71
C ASP A 5 -17.16 40.95 12.54
N GLY A 6 -17.42 39.94 11.69
CA GLY A 6 -16.54 39.57 10.57
C GLY A 6 -15.25 38.85 10.98
N ILE A 7 -15.04 38.58 12.27
CA ILE A 7 -13.84 37.93 12.80
C ILE A 7 -14.18 36.49 13.22
N VAL A 8 -13.42 35.51 12.72
CA VAL A 8 -13.51 34.12 13.16
C VAL A 8 -12.98 34.02 14.59
N ARG A 9 -13.84 33.64 15.54
CA ARG A 9 -13.48 33.55 16.95
C ARG A 9 -13.18 32.13 17.39
N ASN A 10 -13.89 31.15 16.85
CA ASN A 10 -13.76 29.77 17.28
C ASN A 10 -14.14 28.76 16.19
N ILE A 11 -13.71 27.52 16.38
CA ILE A 11 -14.17 26.34 15.66
C ILE A 11 -14.75 25.37 16.68
N GLU A 12 -15.89 24.79 16.36
CA GLU A 12 -16.58 23.82 17.22
C GLU A 12 -17.05 22.63 16.39
N PRO A 13 -17.26 21.46 17.02
CA PRO A 13 -17.97 20.35 16.41
C PRO A 13 -19.34 20.77 15.87
N ASP A 14 -19.71 20.24 14.72
CA ASP A 14 -21.06 20.36 14.16
C ASP A 14 -21.79 19.04 14.33
N PHE A 15 -22.54 18.91 15.42
CA PHE A 15 -23.24 17.68 15.76
C PHE A 15 -24.48 17.41 14.90
N ASP A 16 -24.96 18.39 14.11
CA ASP A 16 -26.02 18.14 13.13
C ASP A 16 -25.53 17.19 12.04
N CYS A 17 -24.21 17.19 11.78
CA CYS A 17 -23.55 16.26 10.88
C CYS A 17 -23.32 14.85 11.48
N ARG A 18 -23.82 14.54 12.69
CA ARG A 18 -23.55 13.26 13.37
C ARG A 18 -23.92 12.03 12.53
N ARG A 19 -25.03 12.09 11.79
CA ARG A 19 -25.54 10.97 10.98
C ARG A 19 -24.84 10.79 9.64
N ILE A 20 -24.09 11.79 9.17
CA ILE A 20 -23.49 11.81 7.83
C ILE A 20 -21.96 11.87 7.86
N SER A 21 -21.35 12.20 9.01
CA SER A 21 -19.90 12.27 9.18
C SER A 21 -19.37 11.08 10.00
N PRO A 22 -18.30 10.40 9.55
CA PRO A 22 -17.70 9.29 10.30
C PRO A 22 -17.06 9.74 11.63
N GLY A 23 -16.82 11.04 11.82
CA GLY A 23 -16.38 11.63 13.07
C GLY A 23 -17.54 12.10 13.97
N GLU A 24 -18.79 11.83 13.60
CA GLU A 24 -20.00 12.23 14.34
C GLU A 24 -20.08 13.75 14.59
N GLY A 25 -19.62 14.56 13.64
CA GLY A 25 -19.60 16.01 13.75
C GLY A 25 -18.37 16.59 14.48
N ARG A 26 -17.55 15.74 15.09
CA ARG A 26 -16.34 16.16 15.81
C ARG A 26 -15.17 16.41 14.86
N VAL A 27 -14.26 17.27 15.31
CA VAL A 27 -13.02 17.62 14.58
C VAL A 27 -11.79 17.32 15.42
N CYS A 28 -10.66 17.04 14.75
CA CYS A 28 -9.40 16.80 15.45
C CYS A 28 -8.82 18.09 16.05
N VAL A 29 -7.89 17.97 16.99
CA VAL A 29 -7.28 19.12 17.69
C VAL A 29 -6.71 20.18 16.74
N LYS A 30 -6.19 19.75 15.58
CA LYS A 30 -5.61 20.64 14.55
C LYS A 30 -6.64 21.62 13.96
N ALA A 31 -7.93 21.26 13.95
CA ALA A 31 -8.99 22.14 13.46
C ALA A 31 -9.13 23.38 14.35
N TYR A 32 -9.07 23.24 15.68
CA TYR A 32 -9.13 24.39 16.60
C TYR A 32 -7.97 25.38 16.40
N GLY A 33 -6.79 24.86 16.01
CA GLY A 33 -5.62 25.69 15.66
C GLY A 33 -5.77 26.49 14.36
N LEU A 34 -6.82 26.29 13.55
CA LEU A 34 -7.01 27.07 12.32
C LEU A 34 -7.28 28.54 12.58
N VAL A 35 -7.90 28.90 13.71
CA VAL A 35 -8.08 30.30 14.14
C VAL A 35 -6.72 30.96 14.34
N GLN A 36 -5.82 30.28 15.07
CA GLN A 36 -4.45 30.76 15.28
C GLN A 36 -3.68 30.86 13.96
N LYS A 37 -3.84 29.88 13.05
CA LYS A 37 -3.24 29.90 11.72
C LYS A 37 -3.74 31.08 10.87
N MET A 38 -5.02 31.42 10.95
CA MET A 38 -5.63 32.51 10.20
C MET A 38 -5.05 33.88 10.58
N TYR A 39 -4.80 34.08 11.88
CA TYR A 39 -4.30 35.34 12.45
C TYR A 39 -2.81 35.32 12.77
N ASN A 40 -2.09 34.28 12.37
CA ASN A 40 -0.66 34.17 12.59
C ASN A 40 0.07 35.34 11.88
N SER A 41 1.00 36.00 12.59
CA SER A 41 1.77 37.12 12.04
C SER A 41 2.63 36.71 10.84
N ASN A 42 3.05 35.44 10.76
CA ASN A 42 3.85 34.87 9.68
C ASN A 42 3.00 34.33 8.52
N ARG A 43 1.67 34.54 8.54
CA ARG A 43 0.81 34.16 7.42
C ARG A 43 1.20 34.97 6.17
N ILE A 44 1.44 34.29 5.06
CA ILE A 44 1.66 34.92 3.75
C ILE A 44 0.34 35.57 3.31
N LYS A 45 0.36 36.88 3.07
CA LYS A 45 -0.83 37.71 2.75
C LYS A 45 -0.88 38.17 1.29
N ALA A 46 0.25 38.13 0.59
CA ALA A 46 0.41 38.55 -0.80
C ALA A 46 1.44 37.64 -1.50
N PRO A 47 1.47 37.60 -2.84
CA PRO A 47 2.55 36.97 -3.59
C PRO A 47 3.91 37.54 -3.19
N LEU A 48 4.90 36.66 -3.05
CA LEU A 48 6.28 37.03 -2.71
C LEU A 48 7.22 36.54 -3.81
N ILE A 49 8.05 37.43 -4.34
CA ILE A 49 9.09 37.11 -5.32
C ILE A 49 10.44 37.12 -4.61
N ARG A 50 11.21 36.06 -4.82
CA ARG A 50 12.56 35.93 -4.28
C ARG A 50 13.50 36.98 -4.88
N THR A 51 14.28 37.65 -4.06
CA THR A 51 15.23 38.68 -4.51
C THR A 51 16.67 38.21 -4.55
N ASN A 52 17.10 37.29 -3.68
CA ASN A 52 18.43 36.69 -3.75
C ASN A 52 18.45 35.59 -4.82
N PRO A 53 19.34 35.61 -5.81
CA PRO A 53 19.47 34.50 -6.76
C PRO A 53 20.18 33.28 -6.17
N LYS A 54 21.06 33.43 -5.18
CA LYS A 54 21.83 32.32 -4.58
C LYS A 54 20.94 31.44 -3.72
N LYS A 55 20.73 30.17 -4.08
CA LYS A 55 19.93 29.18 -3.33
C LYS A 55 20.86 28.34 -2.45
N GLY A 56 20.41 27.93 -1.26
CA GLY A 56 21.16 27.01 -0.42
C GLY A 56 20.78 27.09 1.06
N LYS A 57 21.25 26.12 1.83
CA LYS A 57 21.13 26.10 3.29
C LYS A 57 22.05 27.16 3.89
N GLY A 58 21.47 28.16 4.53
CA GLY A 58 22.20 29.32 5.08
C GLY A 58 22.18 30.56 4.18
N GLU A 59 21.65 30.46 2.97
CA GLU A 59 21.40 31.64 2.12
C GLU A 59 20.04 32.24 2.48
N ASP A 60 20.02 33.50 2.91
CA ASP A 60 18.76 34.23 3.07
C ASP A 60 18.11 34.42 1.69
N PRO A 61 16.94 33.82 1.43
CA PRO A 61 16.30 33.94 0.13
C PRO A 61 15.96 35.37 -0.25
N GLY A 62 15.68 36.24 0.72
CA GLY A 62 15.13 37.57 0.47
C GLY A 62 13.79 37.53 -0.28
N PHE A 63 12.79 38.25 0.17
CA PHE A 63 11.51 38.32 -0.53
C PHE A 63 11.04 39.76 -0.62
N ARG A 64 10.45 40.09 -1.77
CA ARG A 64 9.65 41.31 -1.94
C ARG A 64 8.21 40.93 -2.23
N GLU A 65 7.30 41.76 -1.76
CA GLU A 65 5.90 41.68 -2.15
C GLU A 65 5.74 42.01 -3.64
N ALA A 66 4.79 41.34 -4.29
CA ALA A 66 4.44 41.53 -5.69
C ALA A 66 2.92 41.55 -5.85
N SER A 67 2.43 42.20 -6.92
CA SER A 67 1.03 42.06 -7.29
C SER A 67 0.73 40.64 -7.78
N TRP A 68 -0.54 40.27 -7.80
CA TRP A 68 -0.94 38.99 -8.41
C TRP A 68 -0.62 38.94 -9.90
N ASP A 69 -0.83 40.03 -10.63
CA ASP A 69 -0.52 40.10 -12.07
C ASP A 69 0.97 39.89 -12.30
N GLU A 70 1.85 40.59 -11.55
CA GLU A 70 3.29 40.45 -11.68
C GLU A 70 3.75 39.00 -11.39
N ALA A 71 3.25 38.40 -10.32
CA ALA A 71 3.62 37.05 -9.93
C ALA A 71 3.13 36.00 -10.96
N LEU A 72 1.92 36.17 -11.48
CA LEU A 72 1.34 35.27 -12.47
C LEU A 72 2.00 35.45 -13.83
N ASP A 73 2.30 36.67 -14.25
CA ASP A 73 3.02 36.98 -15.49
C ASP A 73 4.43 36.37 -15.47
N LEU A 74 5.16 36.50 -14.36
CA LEU A 74 6.47 35.87 -14.19
C LEU A 74 6.39 34.34 -14.36
N VAL A 75 5.41 33.69 -13.74
CA VAL A 75 5.23 32.24 -13.87
C VAL A 75 4.82 31.87 -15.29
N SER A 76 3.90 32.63 -15.89
CA SER A 76 3.40 32.44 -17.25
C SER A 76 4.50 32.57 -18.29
N GLU A 77 5.37 33.57 -18.17
CA GLU A 77 6.53 33.78 -19.04
C GLU A 77 7.47 32.58 -18.99
N ARG A 78 7.86 32.12 -17.79
CA ARG A 78 8.73 30.96 -17.61
C ARG A 78 8.14 29.67 -18.19
N LEU A 79 6.86 29.44 -17.99
CA LEU A 79 6.16 28.31 -18.59
C LEU A 79 6.07 28.45 -20.13
N GLY A 80 5.83 29.67 -20.64
CA GLY A 80 5.82 29.97 -22.07
C GLY A 80 7.18 29.72 -22.74
N GLU A 81 8.29 30.07 -22.08
CA GLU A 81 9.65 29.78 -22.52
C GLU A 81 9.92 28.27 -22.65
N ILE A 82 9.44 27.46 -21.69
CA ILE A 82 9.53 26.00 -21.77
C ILE A 82 8.75 25.49 -22.98
N ARG A 83 7.51 25.95 -23.21
CA ARG A 83 6.72 25.53 -24.37
C ARG A 83 7.40 25.83 -25.69
N LYS A 84 8.04 27.00 -25.82
CA LYS A 84 8.78 27.40 -27.03
C LYS A 84 10.01 26.51 -27.30
N ARG A 85 10.73 26.10 -26.24
CA ARG A 85 11.93 25.24 -26.35
C ARG A 85 11.62 23.74 -26.47
N GLY A 86 10.39 23.34 -26.15
CA GLY A 86 9.97 21.94 -26.06
C GLY A 86 9.82 21.50 -24.59
N LEU A 87 8.87 20.60 -24.32
CA LEU A 87 8.48 20.22 -22.96
C LEU A 87 9.47 19.25 -22.27
N LEU A 88 10.32 18.59 -23.06
CA LEU A 88 11.38 17.71 -22.61
C LEU A 88 12.73 18.39 -22.80
N ASP A 89 13.71 18.01 -22.00
CA ASP A 89 15.11 18.38 -22.23
C ASP A 89 15.81 17.43 -23.19
N ASP A 90 17.09 17.71 -23.45
CA ASP A 90 17.91 16.97 -24.42
C ASP A 90 18.13 15.49 -24.01
N LYS A 91 17.82 15.14 -22.76
CA LYS A 91 17.88 13.78 -22.20
C LYS A 91 16.51 13.11 -22.08
N GLY A 92 15.45 13.79 -22.52
CA GLY A 92 14.07 13.31 -22.49
C GLY A 92 13.35 13.46 -21.15
N TYR A 93 13.93 14.17 -20.16
CA TYR A 93 13.24 14.43 -18.90
C TYR A 93 12.27 15.62 -19.03
N PRO A 94 11.10 15.60 -18.35
CA PRO A 94 10.21 16.75 -18.33
C PRO A 94 10.89 17.99 -17.72
N ARG A 95 10.75 19.14 -18.39
CA ARG A 95 11.25 20.44 -17.92
C ARG A 95 10.40 21.06 -16.81
N LEU A 96 9.15 20.62 -16.68
CA LEU A 96 8.27 20.99 -15.56
C LEU A 96 8.19 19.84 -14.56
N ALA A 97 8.46 20.14 -13.30
CA ALA A 97 8.21 19.24 -12.18
C ALA A 97 7.15 19.82 -11.23
N VAL A 98 6.36 18.94 -10.61
CA VAL A 98 5.32 19.33 -9.65
C VAL A 98 5.33 18.37 -8.46
N SER A 99 5.38 18.93 -7.25
CA SER A 99 5.28 18.18 -6.00
C SER A 99 4.03 18.61 -5.24
N MET A 100 3.17 17.64 -4.94
CA MET A 100 1.90 17.86 -4.26
C MET A 100 1.87 17.15 -2.90
N GLY A 101 1.27 17.79 -1.90
CA GLY A 101 1.07 17.25 -0.56
C GLY A 101 -0.39 17.05 -0.20
N GLU A 102 -1.24 16.79 -1.18
CA GLU A 102 -2.69 16.87 -1.05
C GLU A 102 -3.39 15.51 -0.85
N ALA A 103 -2.64 14.41 -0.64
CA ALA A 103 -3.19 13.05 -0.52
C ALA A 103 -4.52 13.00 0.24
N GLY A 104 -5.60 12.67 -0.46
CA GLY A 104 -6.95 12.54 0.12
C GLY A 104 -7.77 13.84 0.22
N SER A 105 -7.28 15.00 -0.23
CA SER A 105 -8.13 16.20 -0.36
C SER A 105 -8.85 16.19 -1.72
N PRO A 106 -10.15 16.54 -1.77
CA PRO A 106 -10.88 16.61 -3.03
C PRO A 106 -10.22 17.54 -4.05
N ALA A 107 -10.05 17.07 -5.29
CA ALA A 107 -9.41 17.83 -6.38
C ALA A 107 -10.04 19.20 -6.64
N GLY A 108 -11.33 19.37 -6.30
CA GLY A 108 -12.03 20.66 -6.38
C GLY A 108 -11.40 21.77 -5.53
N TYR A 109 -10.69 21.43 -4.44
CA TYR A 109 -9.94 22.42 -3.65
C TYR A 109 -8.70 22.96 -4.38
N GLY A 110 -8.26 22.32 -5.46
CA GLY A 110 -7.21 22.81 -6.35
C GLY A 110 -7.69 23.85 -7.38
N GLY A 111 -9.00 24.15 -7.44
CA GLY A 111 -9.56 25.08 -8.42
C GLY A 111 -9.23 24.67 -9.86
N THR A 112 -8.66 25.58 -10.65
CA THR A 112 -8.26 25.33 -12.04
C THR A 112 -6.88 24.66 -12.18
N PHE A 113 -6.16 24.45 -11.07
CA PHE A 113 -4.81 23.89 -11.12
C PHE A 113 -4.74 22.47 -11.71
N PRO A 114 -5.63 21.51 -11.36
CA PRO A 114 -5.65 20.21 -12.03
C PRO A 114 -5.88 20.28 -13.54
N ALA A 115 -6.66 21.27 -14.02
CA ALA A 115 -6.88 21.47 -15.45
C ALA A 115 -5.62 22.00 -16.16
N LEU A 116 -4.86 22.88 -15.50
CA LEU A 116 -3.54 23.31 -15.98
C LEU A 116 -2.57 22.13 -16.09
N LEU A 117 -2.48 21.29 -15.06
CA LEU A 117 -1.62 20.11 -15.08
C LEU A 117 -2.01 19.14 -16.21
N SER A 118 -3.32 18.93 -16.39
CA SER A 118 -3.84 18.02 -17.42
C SER A 118 -3.61 18.53 -18.85
N SER A 119 -3.55 19.85 -19.06
CA SER A 119 -3.34 20.47 -20.39
C SER A 119 -1.86 20.71 -20.72
N TRP A 120 -0.95 20.46 -19.79
CA TRP A 120 0.47 20.76 -19.99
C TRP A 120 1.14 19.81 -20.98
N GLY A 121 0.94 18.50 -20.79
CA GLY A 121 1.73 17.44 -21.41
C GLY A 121 2.65 16.76 -20.37
N PRO A 122 3.89 16.40 -20.72
CA PRO A 122 4.81 15.76 -19.79
C PRO A 122 5.11 16.61 -18.55
N ILE A 123 4.86 16.05 -17.36
CA ILE A 123 5.19 16.64 -16.07
C ILE A 123 5.90 15.57 -15.24
N ASP A 124 6.96 15.97 -14.53
CA ASP A 124 7.61 15.12 -13.55
C ASP A 124 6.99 15.28 -12.16
N PHE A 125 6.37 14.22 -11.65
CA PHE A 125 5.80 14.16 -10.30
C PHE A 125 6.69 13.45 -9.27
N THR A 126 7.91 13.08 -9.67
CA THR A 126 8.80 12.22 -8.88
C THR A 126 9.70 12.99 -7.91
N LEU A 127 9.85 14.32 -8.10
CA LEU A 127 10.69 15.20 -7.27
C LEU A 127 10.06 15.64 -5.94
N GLY A 128 9.19 14.81 -5.35
CA GLY A 128 8.55 15.08 -4.07
C GLY A 128 7.13 14.53 -4.04
N GLY A 129 6.99 13.27 -3.66
CA GLY A 129 5.70 12.59 -3.56
C GLY A 129 5.12 12.71 -2.15
N GLY A 130 4.13 13.56 -1.97
CA GLY A 130 3.41 13.67 -0.70
C GLY A 130 2.42 12.54 -0.41
N GLU A 131 2.25 11.58 -1.32
CA GLU A 131 1.06 10.72 -1.31
C GLU A 131 1.41 9.23 -1.13
N GLY A 132 2.52 8.72 -1.70
CA GLY A 132 2.99 7.35 -1.45
C GLY A 132 3.96 7.21 -0.27
N SER A 133 5.13 7.86 -0.32
CA SER A 133 6.18 7.74 0.71
C SER A 133 5.82 8.41 2.05
N LYS A 134 4.91 9.38 2.05
CA LYS A 134 4.35 9.95 3.30
C LYS A 134 3.30 9.06 3.96
N CYS A 135 2.73 8.11 3.21
CA CYS A 135 1.64 7.25 3.63
C CYS A 135 2.15 5.79 3.77
N TYR A 136 1.40 4.78 3.33
CA TYR A 136 1.74 3.35 3.47
C TYR A 136 2.30 2.78 2.15
N HIS A 137 3.58 3.02 1.84
CA HIS A 137 4.14 2.76 0.51
C HIS A 137 3.93 1.32 0.01
N SER A 138 4.39 0.30 0.74
CA SER A 138 4.20 -1.09 0.31
C SER A 138 2.72 -1.47 0.26
N GLU A 139 1.91 -1.14 1.26
CA GLU A 139 0.46 -1.41 1.23
C GLU A 139 -0.22 -0.80 0.00
N HIS A 140 0.14 0.40 -0.42
CA HIS A 140 -0.45 1.03 -1.61
C HIS A 140 -0.15 0.27 -2.89
N LEU A 141 1.02 -0.36 -2.98
CA LEU A 141 1.42 -1.16 -4.14
C LEU A 141 0.73 -2.52 -4.12
N TYR A 142 0.81 -3.22 -2.99
CA TYR A 142 0.43 -4.62 -2.90
C TYR A 142 -1.01 -4.84 -2.46
N GLY A 143 -1.60 -3.90 -1.72
CA GLY A 143 -3.03 -3.93 -1.36
C GLY A 143 -3.94 -4.00 -2.58
N GLU A 144 -3.49 -3.50 -3.73
CA GLU A 144 -4.19 -3.63 -5.00
C GLU A 144 -4.34 -5.05 -5.51
N LEU A 145 -3.39 -5.93 -5.17
CA LEU A 145 -3.40 -7.34 -5.61
C LEU A 145 -4.44 -8.17 -4.85
N TRP A 146 -4.73 -7.81 -3.59
CA TRP A 146 -5.59 -8.61 -2.71
C TRP A 146 -6.94 -7.97 -2.39
N HIS A 147 -6.97 -6.64 -2.26
CA HIS A 147 -8.13 -5.90 -1.76
C HIS A 147 -8.73 -4.97 -2.82
N ARG A 148 -8.05 -4.80 -3.97
CA ARG A 148 -8.36 -3.78 -4.98
C ARG A 148 -8.54 -2.39 -4.34
N ALA A 149 -7.63 -2.06 -3.42
CA ALA A 149 -7.76 -0.92 -2.54
C ALA A 149 -6.42 -0.25 -2.28
N PHE A 150 -6.46 1.07 -2.15
CA PHE A 150 -5.31 1.90 -1.81
C PHE A 150 -4.82 1.64 -0.38
N ILE A 151 -5.71 1.45 0.59
CA ILE A 151 -5.35 1.25 2.00
C ILE A 151 -6.09 0.02 2.52
N VAL A 152 -5.47 -0.70 3.44
CA VAL A 152 -6.12 -1.78 4.19
C VAL A 152 -6.35 -1.34 5.64
N ALA A 153 -7.50 -1.70 6.17
CA ALA A 153 -7.89 -1.46 7.56
C ALA A 153 -8.47 -2.75 8.16
N SER A 154 -8.58 -2.79 9.49
CA SER A 154 -9.41 -3.81 10.15
C SER A 154 -10.87 -3.35 10.18
N ASP A 155 -11.81 -4.29 10.09
CA ASP A 155 -13.22 -4.04 10.43
C ASP A 155 -13.39 -3.93 11.96
N THR A 156 -12.77 -2.89 12.53
CA THR A 156 -12.74 -2.62 13.98
C THR A 156 -14.13 -2.70 14.64
N PRO A 157 -15.24 -2.27 14.00
CA PRO A 157 -16.59 -2.45 14.55
C PRO A 157 -16.98 -3.90 14.91
N ARG A 158 -16.48 -4.90 14.17
CA ARG A 158 -16.83 -6.32 14.36
C ARG A 158 -15.67 -7.21 14.81
N ASN A 159 -14.45 -6.70 14.72
CA ASN A 159 -13.25 -7.42 15.10
C ASN A 159 -13.19 -7.67 16.62
N LYS A 160 -12.60 -8.81 17.02
CA LYS A 160 -12.40 -9.24 18.42
C LYS A 160 -10.94 -9.35 18.82
N TRP A 161 -10.02 -9.44 17.86
CA TRP A 161 -8.59 -9.59 18.08
C TRP A 161 -7.79 -8.85 17.00
N ILE A 162 -6.95 -7.90 17.42
CA ILE A 162 -6.05 -7.14 16.55
C ILE A 162 -4.61 -7.28 17.02
N LEU A 163 -3.73 -7.73 16.13
CA LEU A 163 -2.30 -7.59 16.28
C LEU A 163 -1.80 -6.41 15.43
N SER A 164 -1.30 -5.37 16.09
CA SER A 164 -1.01 -4.07 15.49
C SER A 164 0.48 -3.77 15.50
N PHE A 165 1.12 -3.78 14.32
CA PHE A 165 2.55 -3.48 14.16
C PHE A 165 2.76 -2.01 13.81
N GLY A 166 3.28 -1.21 14.74
CA GLY A 166 3.60 0.22 14.54
C GLY A 166 2.42 1.11 14.12
N HIS A 167 1.18 0.60 14.20
CA HIS A 167 -0.02 1.30 13.74
C HIS A 167 -0.60 2.17 14.86
N ASN A 168 -0.13 3.42 14.95
CA ASN A 168 -0.50 4.37 15.99
C ASN A 168 -1.85 5.06 15.71
N THR A 169 -2.94 4.28 15.78
CA THR A 169 -4.33 4.73 15.56
C THR A 169 -4.72 5.95 16.38
N ASN A 170 -4.41 5.98 17.69
CA ASN A 170 -4.85 7.04 18.58
C ASN A 170 -4.23 8.40 18.24
N ALA A 171 -3.01 8.41 17.69
CA ALA A 171 -2.35 9.64 17.26
C ALA A 171 -2.72 10.06 15.83
N SER A 172 -2.94 9.10 14.93
CA SER A 172 -2.94 9.35 13.49
C SER A 172 -4.28 9.16 12.77
N ALA A 173 -5.22 8.38 13.31
CA ALA A 173 -6.46 8.00 12.61
C ALA A 173 -7.59 9.04 12.72
N GLY A 174 -7.33 10.21 13.30
CA GLY A 174 -8.32 11.25 13.51
C GLY A 174 -9.42 10.84 14.52
N VAL A 175 -10.51 11.59 14.54
CA VAL A 175 -11.58 11.41 15.53
C VAL A 175 -12.31 10.08 15.33
N SER A 176 -12.59 9.71 14.08
CA SER A 176 -13.29 8.45 13.76
C SER A 176 -12.51 7.22 14.21
N GLY A 177 -11.19 7.18 13.93
CA GLY A 177 -10.36 6.04 14.33
C GLY A 177 -10.19 5.94 15.85
N ALA A 178 -9.98 7.07 16.54
CA ALA A 178 -9.87 7.08 18.00
C ALA A 178 -11.18 6.66 18.69
N MET A 179 -12.34 7.11 18.21
CA MET A 179 -13.64 6.71 18.75
C MET A 179 -13.93 5.23 18.49
N ARG A 180 -13.77 4.75 17.24
CA ARG A 180 -13.97 3.32 16.93
C ARG A 180 -13.08 2.41 17.76
N HIS A 181 -11.87 2.87 18.07
CA HIS A 181 -10.96 2.18 18.96
C HIS A 181 -11.48 2.15 20.41
N ALA A 182 -11.93 3.28 20.94
CA ALA A 182 -12.56 3.34 22.26
C ALA A 182 -13.80 2.44 22.35
N ASP A 183 -14.69 2.49 21.36
CA ASP A 183 -15.88 1.64 21.31
C ASP A 183 -15.51 0.15 21.24
N ALA A 184 -14.42 -0.19 20.52
CA ALA A 184 -13.93 -1.58 20.46
C ALA A 184 -13.47 -2.07 21.84
N ARG A 185 -12.76 -1.22 22.59
CA ARG A 185 -12.32 -1.52 23.96
C ARG A 185 -13.52 -1.75 24.88
N GLU A 186 -14.56 -0.92 24.79
CA GLU A 186 -15.80 -1.12 25.56
C GLU A 186 -16.50 -2.43 25.20
N ARG A 187 -16.43 -2.88 23.94
CA ARG A 187 -16.93 -4.19 23.51
C ARG A 187 -16.08 -5.37 23.98
N GLY A 188 -14.89 -5.13 24.55
CA GLY A 188 -13.99 -6.16 25.08
C GLY A 188 -13.17 -6.90 24.02
N TYR A 189 -12.86 -6.26 22.89
CA TYR A 189 -11.90 -6.84 21.94
C TYR A 189 -10.46 -6.78 22.51
N LYS A 190 -9.58 -7.67 22.04
CA LYS A 190 -8.16 -7.71 22.43
C LYS A 190 -7.30 -7.02 21.39
N ARG A 191 -6.49 -6.03 21.79
CA ARG A 191 -5.45 -5.39 20.96
C ARG A 191 -4.07 -5.63 21.55
N ILE A 192 -3.19 -6.17 20.70
CA ILE A 192 -1.77 -6.32 20.99
C ILE A 192 -1.01 -5.32 20.13
N GLN A 193 -0.25 -4.42 20.74
CA GLN A 193 0.55 -3.42 20.04
C GLN A 193 2.02 -3.85 20.01
N VAL A 194 2.55 -4.09 18.82
CA VAL A 194 3.94 -4.46 18.56
C VAL A 194 4.67 -3.25 17.99
N GLU A 195 5.60 -2.69 18.74
CA GLU A 195 6.37 -1.51 18.32
C GLU A 195 7.54 -1.23 19.29
N PRO A 196 8.64 -0.60 18.83
CA PRO A 196 9.84 -0.42 19.66
C PRO A 196 9.66 0.49 20.88
N HIS A 197 8.71 1.42 20.86
CA HIS A 197 8.45 2.35 21.97
C HIS A 197 6.97 2.32 22.33
N LEU A 198 6.66 2.53 23.61
CA LEU A 198 5.28 2.58 24.11
C LEU A 198 4.56 3.86 23.59
N SER A 199 3.84 3.76 22.48
CA SER A 199 3.06 4.88 21.94
C SER A 199 1.73 5.09 22.67
N VAL A 200 1.03 6.19 22.35
CA VAL A 200 -0.33 6.47 22.84
C VAL A 200 -1.34 5.38 22.42
N SER A 201 -1.10 4.66 21.33
CA SER A 201 -1.90 3.47 21.01
C SER A 201 -1.59 2.34 21.99
N ALA A 202 -0.31 2.06 22.24
CA ALA A 202 0.12 1.00 23.15
C ALA A 202 -0.38 1.20 24.59
N THR A 203 -0.42 2.45 25.09
CA THR A 203 -0.93 2.74 26.46
C THR A 203 -2.41 2.42 26.64
N THR A 204 -3.14 2.18 25.55
CA THR A 204 -4.57 1.81 25.57
C THR A 204 -4.84 0.41 25.03
N SER A 205 -3.79 -0.35 24.70
CA SER A 205 -3.85 -1.74 24.27
C SER A 205 -3.79 -2.69 25.47
N ASP A 206 -4.22 -3.93 25.28
CA ASP A 206 -4.16 -4.97 26.32
C ASP A 206 -2.73 -5.47 26.56
N GLU A 207 -1.89 -5.44 25.52
CA GLU A 207 -0.50 -5.89 25.57
C GLU A 207 0.36 -4.99 24.68
N TRP A 208 1.56 -4.63 25.17
CA TRP A 208 2.61 -3.99 24.38
C TRP A 208 3.82 -4.92 24.27
N ILE A 209 4.29 -5.14 23.05
CA ILE A 209 5.46 -5.98 22.75
C ILE A 209 6.55 -5.10 22.15
N PRO A 210 7.68 -4.88 22.86
CA PRO A 210 8.81 -4.11 22.35
C PRO A 210 9.60 -4.96 21.34
N ILE A 211 9.34 -4.72 20.06
CA ILE A 211 10.06 -5.37 18.96
C ILE A 211 11.31 -4.55 18.58
N LYS A 212 12.36 -5.23 18.10
CA LYS A 212 13.48 -4.56 17.44
C LYS A 212 13.01 -3.84 16.18
N THR A 213 13.42 -2.58 16.00
CA THR A 213 13.04 -1.76 14.85
C THR A 213 13.30 -2.52 13.53
N LYS A 214 12.28 -2.53 12.64
CA LYS A 214 12.35 -3.15 11.29
C LYS A 214 12.49 -4.67 11.26
N THR A 215 12.03 -5.36 12.29
CA THR A 215 12.03 -6.83 12.35
C THR A 215 10.62 -7.44 12.45
N ASP A 216 9.60 -6.66 12.06
CA ASP A 216 8.18 -7.08 12.03
C ASP A 216 7.94 -8.28 11.10
N ALA A 217 8.64 -8.33 9.96
CA ALA A 217 8.52 -9.43 9.00
C ALA A 217 9.01 -10.78 9.58
N PRO A 218 10.22 -10.88 10.16
CA PRO A 218 10.65 -12.08 10.90
C PRO A 218 9.63 -12.57 11.92
N PHE A 219 9.03 -11.68 12.71
CA PHE A 219 7.99 -12.03 13.68
C PHE A 219 6.79 -12.71 12.98
N MET A 220 6.23 -12.09 11.93
CA MET A 220 5.09 -12.64 11.21
C MET A 220 5.43 -13.93 10.46
N TYR A 221 6.66 -14.08 9.98
CA TYR A 221 7.15 -15.33 9.39
C TYR A 221 7.23 -16.44 10.43
N GLY A 222 7.66 -16.13 11.66
CA GLY A 222 7.59 -17.03 12.80
C GLY A 222 6.17 -17.47 13.13
N MET A 223 5.19 -16.56 13.05
CA MET A 223 3.76 -16.92 13.19
C MET A 223 3.28 -17.86 12.07
N LEU A 224 3.63 -17.56 10.82
CA LEU A 224 3.30 -18.41 9.67
C LEU A 224 3.87 -19.81 9.86
N ASN A 225 5.15 -19.92 10.23
CA ASN A 225 5.78 -21.21 10.51
C ASN A 225 5.09 -21.95 11.65
N ALA A 226 4.76 -21.28 12.77
CA ALA A 226 4.03 -21.90 13.87
C ALA A 226 2.69 -22.49 13.39
N ILE A 227 1.93 -21.77 12.58
CA ILE A 227 0.64 -22.26 12.04
C ILE A 227 0.84 -23.41 11.05
N LEU A 228 1.85 -23.34 10.19
CA LEU A 228 2.04 -24.28 9.09
C LEU A 228 2.80 -25.56 9.48
N HIS A 229 3.70 -25.48 10.47
CA HIS A 229 4.62 -26.58 10.82
C HIS A 229 4.51 -27.06 12.25
N GLU A 230 4.09 -26.20 13.20
CA GLU A 230 3.90 -26.62 14.60
C GLU A 230 2.42 -26.92 14.93
N MET A 231 1.50 -26.29 14.20
CA MET A 231 0.07 -26.57 14.25
C MET A 231 -0.32 -27.48 13.07
N ASP A 232 -1.28 -28.37 13.30
CA ASP A 232 -1.84 -29.18 12.22
C ASP A 232 -2.73 -28.28 11.33
N TRP A 233 -2.11 -27.61 10.35
CA TRP A 233 -2.76 -26.64 9.46
C TRP A 233 -4.03 -27.17 8.79
N ARG A 234 -4.13 -28.49 8.57
CA ARG A 234 -5.31 -29.15 7.99
C ARG A 234 -6.54 -29.05 8.91
N LYS A 235 -6.33 -28.86 10.20
CA LYS A 235 -7.40 -28.75 11.21
C LYS A 235 -7.67 -27.31 11.62
N VAL A 236 -6.65 -26.45 11.58
CA VAL A 236 -6.74 -25.11 12.16
C VAL A 236 -6.96 -23.99 11.14
N CYS A 237 -6.59 -24.19 9.87
CA CYS A 237 -6.74 -23.17 8.85
C CYS A 237 -8.09 -23.25 8.12
N ASP A 238 -8.49 -22.15 7.50
CA ASP A 238 -9.68 -22.07 6.65
C ASP A 238 -9.40 -22.73 5.28
N LEU A 239 -9.53 -24.06 5.23
CA LEU A 239 -9.23 -24.85 4.03
C LEU A 239 -10.14 -24.50 2.85
N ASP A 240 -11.38 -24.08 3.09
CA ASP A 240 -12.29 -23.68 2.01
C ASP A 240 -11.77 -22.41 1.34
N PHE A 241 -11.36 -21.41 2.14
CA PHE A 241 -10.73 -20.20 1.62
C PHE A 241 -9.43 -20.53 0.89
N ILE A 242 -8.54 -21.31 1.50
CA ILE A 242 -7.24 -21.66 0.88
C ILE A 242 -7.46 -22.38 -0.46
N LYS A 243 -8.35 -23.38 -0.53
CA LYS A 243 -8.59 -24.16 -1.76
C LYS A 243 -9.30 -23.36 -2.85
N LYS A 244 -10.23 -22.48 -2.50
CA LYS A 244 -11.16 -21.87 -3.49
C LYS A 244 -10.92 -20.39 -3.76
N ARG A 245 -10.18 -19.69 -2.91
CA ARG A 245 -9.96 -18.23 -2.99
C ARG A 245 -8.48 -17.85 -3.16
N THR A 246 -7.60 -18.83 -3.37
CA THR A 246 -6.17 -18.61 -3.59
C THR A 246 -5.64 -19.56 -4.68
N ASN A 247 -4.41 -19.35 -5.15
CA ASN A 247 -3.69 -20.28 -6.04
C ASN A 247 -3.06 -21.48 -5.32
N SER A 248 -3.30 -21.65 -4.02
CA SER A 248 -2.79 -22.78 -3.24
C SER A 248 -2.88 -24.15 -3.93
N PRO A 249 -3.95 -24.49 -4.67
CA PRO A 249 -4.04 -25.78 -5.36
C PRO A 249 -3.40 -25.83 -6.75
N TYR A 250 -2.90 -24.71 -7.29
CA TYR A 250 -2.30 -24.68 -8.63
C TYR A 250 -1.01 -25.51 -8.64
N LEU A 251 -0.83 -26.36 -9.66
CA LEU A 251 0.35 -27.19 -9.77
C LEU A 251 1.55 -26.36 -10.26
N ILE A 252 2.66 -26.45 -9.53
CA ILE A 252 3.93 -25.80 -9.87
C ILE A 252 4.84 -26.80 -10.59
N GLY A 253 5.33 -26.39 -11.75
CA GLY A 253 6.19 -27.17 -12.61
C GLY A 253 7.68 -27.10 -12.26
N PRO A 254 8.53 -27.85 -12.98
CA PRO A 254 9.96 -27.92 -12.72
C PRO A 254 10.71 -26.59 -12.84
N ARG A 255 10.18 -25.62 -13.60
CA ARG A 255 10.79 -24.28 -13.74
C ARG A 255 10.21 -23.26 -12.76
N GLY A 256 9.27 -23.67 -11.91
CA GLY A 256 8.63 -22.81 -10.93
C GLY A 256 7.43 -22.03 -11.46
N TYR A 257 6.93 -22.34 -12.66
CA TYR A 257 5.73 -21.73 -13.22
C TYR A 257 4.49 -22.59 -12.98
N TYR A 258 3.30 -22.01 -13.17
CA TYR A 258 2.07 -22.78 -13.15
C TYR A 258 2.04 -23.77 -14.32
N LEU A 259 1.75 -25.03 -14.01
CA LEU A 259 1.46 -26.03 -15.02
C LEU A 259 0.09 -25.77 -15.63
N ARG A 260 0.03 -25.92 -16.94
CA ARG A 260 -1.18 -25.74 -17.74
C ARG A 260 -1.42 -26.98 -18.59
N ASP A 261 -2.68 -27.19 -18.94
CA ASP A 261 -3.06 -28.18 -19.92
C ASP A 261 -2.45 -27.81 -21.30
N PRO A 262 -1.78 -28.72 -22.00
CA PRO A 262 -1.13 -28.40 -23.28
C PRO A 262 -2.10 -27.99 -24.40
N GLU A 263 -3.37 -28.38 -24.31
CA GLU A 263 -4.36 -28.17 -25.36
C GLU A 263 -5.18 -26.91 -25.08
N THR A 264 -5.72 -26.77 -23.87
CA THR A 264 -6.55 -25.62 -23.49
C THR A 264 -5.73 -24.42 -22.99
N ARG A 265 -4.49 -24.65 -22.53
CA ARG A 265 -3.64 -23.68 -21.83
C ARG A 265 -4.20 -23.19 -20.49
N GLU A 266 -5.23 -23.85 -19.96
CA GLU A 266 -5.76 -23.54 -18.62
C GLU A 266 -4.89 -24.15 -17.53
N ILE A 267 -4.90 -23.52 -16.35
CA ILE A 267 -4.10 -23.95 -15.20
C ILE A 267 -4.56 -25.32 -14.70
N LEU A 268 -3.59 -26.18 -14.40
CA LEU A 268 -3.82 -27.50 -13.82
C LEU A 268 -3.83 -27.46 -12.29
N VAL A 269 -4.75 -28.24 -11.74
CA VAL A 269 -4.88 -28.59 -10.32
C VAL A 269 -4.95 -30.11 -10.20
N TRP A 270 -4.82 -30.64 -8.99
CA TRP A 270 -5.02 -32.06 -8.71
C TRP A 270 -6.31 -32.30 -7.93
N ASP A 271 -7.18 -33.18 -8.44
CA ASP A 271 -8.34 -33.67 -7.70
C ASP A 271 -7.89 -34.83 -6.80
N SER A 272 -7.91 -34.63 -5.48
CA SER A 272 -7.46 -35.65 -4.53
C SER A 272 -8.44 -36.82 -4.36
N MET A 273 -9.69 -36.69 -4.78
CA MET A 273 -10.69 -37.76 -4.70
C MET A 273 -10.65 -38.66 -5.92
N ASP A 274 -10.55 -38.06 -7.12
CA ASP A 274 -10.45 -38.82 -8.38
C ASP A 274 -9.00 -39.20 -8.72
N ASN A 275 -8.04 -38.61 -8.00
CA ASN A 275 -6.60 -38.84 -8.15
C ASN A 275 -6.11 -38.61 -9.58
N CYS A 276 -6.50 -37.47 -10.16
CA CYS A 276 -6.14 -37.09 -11.53
C CYS A 276 -5.94 -35.57 -11.65
N PRO A 277 -5.19 -35.10 -12.67
CA PRO A 277 -5.17 -33.68 -12.99
C PRO A 277 -6.53 -33.22 -13.52
N ARG A 278 -6.88 -31.97 -13.21
CA ARG A 278 -8.04 -31.25 -13.75
C ARG A 278 -7.61 -29.84 -14.10
N ILE A 279 -8.36 -29.17 -14.98
CA ILE A 279 -8.24 -27.71 -15.12
C ILE A 279 -8.91 -27.03 -13.91
N TYR A 280 -8.38 -25.90 -13.47
CA TYR A 280 -8.82 -25.21 -12.25
C TYR A 280 -10.32 -24.87 -12.23
N ASN A 281 -10.89 -24.49 -13.38
CA ASN A 281 -12.30 -24.10 -13.50
C ASN A 281 -13.25 -25.29 -13.75
N ASP A 282 -12.75 -26.54 -13.73
CA ASP A 282 -13.60 -27.71 -13.96
C ASP A 282 -14.59 -27.89 -12.80
N PRO A 283 -15.92 -27.77 -13.03
CA PRO A 283 -16.92 -27.89 -11.98
C PRO A 283 -17.01 -29.31 -11.40
N SER A 284 -16.37 -30.31 -12.04
CA SER A 284 -16.33 -31.69 -11.56
C SER A 284 -15.26 -31.95 -10.50
N VAL A 285 -14.36 -30.98 -10.22
CA VAL A 285 -13.35 -31.13 -9.17
C VAL A 285 -14.03 -31.34 -7.82
N LYS A 286 -13.80 -32.49 -7.20
CA LYS A 286 -14.42 -32.89 -5.93
C LYS A 286 -13.67 -32.34 -4.73
N ASP A 287 -12.34 -32.41 -4.76
CA ASP A 287 -11.50 -31.81 -3.74
C ASP A 287 -10.14 -31.40 -4.29
N PHE A 288 -9.76 -30.15 -4.10
CA PHE A 288 -8.46 -29.64 -4.53
C PHE A 288 -7.35 -30.11 -3.58
N ALA A 289 -6.30 -30.71 -4.11
CA ALA A 289 -5.13 -31.07 -3.34
C ALA A 289 -4.31 -29.82 -2.94
N LEU A 290 -3.86 -29.77 -1.69
CA LEU A 290 -2.98 -28.71 -1.17
C LEU A 290 -1.55 -29.20 -0.89
N ASN A 291 -1.31 -30.50 -0.91
CA ASN A 291 0.01 -31.08 -0.70
C ASN A 291 0.14 -32.37 -1.50
N GLY A 292 1.37 -32.75 -1.85
CA GLY A 292 1.63 -33.96 -2.60
C GLY A 292 2.63 -33.75 -3.74
N ARG A 293 3.09 -34.87 -4.31
CA ARG A 293 3.97 -34.92 -5.47
C ARG A 293 3.26 -35.71 -6.55
N TYR A 294 3.09 -35.11 -7.72
CA TYR A 294 2.33 -35.68 -8.82
C TYR A 294 3.15 -35.65 -10.12
N ARG A 295 2.66 -36.38 -11.12
CA ARG A 295 3.20 -36.39 -12.47
C ARG A 295 2.06 -36.21 -13.46
N VAL A 296 2.20 -35.24 -14.35
CA VAL A 296 1.13 -34.84 -15.29
C VAL A 296 1.72 -34.48 -16.65
N ARG A 297 0.99 -34.77 -17.73
CA ARG A 297 1.25 -34.16 -19.04
C ARG A 297 0.84 -32.70 -18.97
N ALA A 298 1.74 -31.78 -19.25
CA ALA A 298 1.52 -30.35 -19.01
C ALA A 298 2.45 -29.46 -19.84
N MET A 299 2.19 -28.15 -19.79
CA MET A 299 3.11 -27.14 -20.28
C MET A 299 3.32 -26.03 -19.24
N GLU A 300 4.49 -25.40 -19.27
CA GLU A 300 4.78 -24.16 -18.53
C GLU A 300 4.84 -23.00 -19.52
N ARG A 301 4.37 -21.83 -19.08
CA ARG A 301 4.52 -20.56 -19.81
C ARG A 301 5.29 -19.56 -18.96
N GLY A 302 6.38 -19.04 -19.51
CA GLY A 302 7.23 -18.03 -18.88
C GLY A 302 6.61 -16.63 -18.93
N PRO A 303 7.18 -15.68 -18.16
CA PRO A 303 6.70 -14.30 -18.12
C PRO A 303 6.85 -13.57 -19.46
N ASP A 304 7.80 -13.98 -20.30
CA ASP A 304 8.06 -13.40 -21.62
C ASP A 304 7.44 -14.23 -22.76
N GLY A 305 6.58 -15.20 -22.41
CA GLY A 305 5.79 -15.99 -23.36
C GLY A 305 6.49 -17.25 -23.87
N GLU A 306 7.64 -17.63 -23.33
CA GLU A 306 8.27 -18.91 -23.65
C GLU A 306 7.39 -20.08 -23.19
N GLU A 307 7.34 -21.14 -23.99
CA GLU A 307 6.53 -22.32 -23.71
C GLU A 307 7.42 -23.56 -23.61
N TRP A 308 7.18 -24.39 -22.59
CA TRP A 308 7.85 -25.67 -22.40
C TRP A 308 6.80 -26.77 -22.24
N PHE A 309 6.88 -27.81 -23.08
CA PHE A 309 5.93 -28.92 -23.09
C PHE A 309 6.56 -30.17 -22.47
N TYR A 310 5.77 -30.89 -21.69
CA TYR A 310 6.18 -32.07 -20.96
C TYR A 310 5.18 -33.21 -21.17
N GLU A 311 5.67 -34.37 -21.61
CA GLU A 311 4.88 -35.61 -21.58
C GLU A 311 4.62 -36.08 -20.14
N GLU A 312 5.58 -35.81 -19.24
CA GLU A 312 5.45 -36.10 -17.81
C GLU A 312 6.24 -35.07 -16.98
N ALA A 313 5.57 -34.07 -16.42
CA ALA A 313 6.13 -33.09 -15.51
C ALA A 313 5.93 -33.49 -14.05
N GLY A 314 7.01 -33.55 -13.28
CA GLY A 314 6.93 -33.63 -11.82
C GLY A 314 6.45 -32.31 -11.23
N CYS A 315 5.46 -32.36 -10.34
CA CYS A 315 4.82 -31.16 -9.82
C CYS A 315 4.29 -31.30 -8.39
N SER A 316 3.93 -30.16 -7.79
CA SER A 316 3.30 -30.07 -6.46
C SER A 316 2.34 -28.89 -6.42
N PRO A 317 1.29 -28.92 -5.59
CA PRO A 317 0.47 -27.74 -5.36
C PRO A 317 1.30 -26.57 -4.80
N ALA A 318 0.94 -25.33 -5.16
CA ALA A 318 1.62 -24.12 -4.70
C ALA A 318 1.65 -23.99 -3.18
N PHE A 319 0.65 -24.51 -2.48
CA PHE A 319 0.63 -24.54 -1.02
C PHE A 319 1.73 -25.44 -0.44
N ASP A 320 2.08 -26.53 -1.11
CA ASP A 320 3.21 -27.37 -0.69
C ASP A 320 4.55 -26.64 -0.88
N VAL A 321 4.65 -25.80 -1.92
CA VAL A 321 5.79 -24.89 -2.10
C VAL A 321 5.85 -23.85 -0.98
N LEU A 322 4.70 -23.32 -0.54
CA LEU A 322 4.64 -22.44 0.64
C LEU A 322 5.09 -23.16 1.92
N LEU A 323 4.64 -24.40 2.15
CA LEU A 323 5.07 -25.20 3.29
C LEU A 323 6.60 -25.35 3.29
N GLU A 324 7.20 -25.75 2.17
CA GLU A 324 8.67 -25.85 2.03
C GLU A 324 9.36 -24.50 2.25
N HIS A 325 8.85 -23.43 1.63
CA HIS A 325 9.41 -22.08 1.78
C HIS A 325 9.40 -21.62 3.25
N MET A 326 8.38 -21.99 4.02
CA MET A 326 8.21 -21.51 5.38
C MET A 326 8.99 -22.30 6.44
N LYS A 327 9.55 -23.47 6.11
CA LYS A 327 10.32 -24.32 7.06
C LYS A 327 11.44 -23.60 7.84
N PRO A 328 12.32 -22.79 7.22
CA PRO A 328 13.45 -22.21 7.94
C PRO A 328 13.07 -21.08 8.91
N TYR A 329 11.86 -20.53 8.81
CA TYR A 329 11.47 -19.33 9.56
C TYR A 329 10.78 -19.66 10.89
N THR A 330 11.41 -20.47 11.73
CA THR A 330 10.82 -20.90 13.00
C THR A 330 10.57 -19.73 13.97
N PRO A 331 9.67 -19.88 14.96
CA PRO A 331 9.54 -18.89 16.03
C PRO A 331 10.85 -18.61 16.76
N ASP A 332 11.75 -19.59 16.91
CA ASP A 332 13.07 -19.41 17.54
C ASP A 332 14.00 -18.58 16.66
N TRP A 333 14.05 -18.86 15.35
CA TRP A 333 14.76 -18.02 14.38
C TRP A 333 14.25 -16.57 14.40
N ALA A 334 12.93 -16.39 14.42
CA ALA A 334 12.32 -15.08 14.49
C ALA A 334 12.69 -14.35 15.79
N SER A 335 12.72 -15.07 16.92
CA SER A 335 13.05 -14.55 18.24
C SER A 335 14.46 -13.96 18.29
N GLU A 336 15.44 -14.60 17.66
CA GLU A 336 16.83 -14.11 17.59
C GLU A 336 16.96 -12.79 16.81
N ILE A 337 16.08 -12.58 15.82
CA ILE A 337 16.13 -11.40 14.96
C ILE A 337 15.36 -10.24 15.57
N CYS A 338 14.14 -10.50 16.06
CA CYS A 338 13.19 -9.46 16.45
C CYS A 338 13.18 -9.10 17.93
N ASP A 339 13.98 -9.82 18.75
CA ASP A 339 14.07 -9.68 20.20
C ASP A 339 12.75 -9.97 20.94
N VAL A 340 11.79 -10.65 20.30
CA VAL A 340 10.54 -11.11 20.93
C VAL A 340 10.62 -12.60 21.23
N PRO A 341 10.33 -13.05 22.47
CA PRO A 341 10.41 -14.47 22.81
C PRO A 341 9.59 -15.37 21.87
N ALA A 342 10.19 -16.47 21.41
CA ALA A 342 9.54 -17.45 20.53
C ALA A 342 8.20 -17.98 21.10
N SER A 343 8.10 -18.11 22.42
CA SER A 343 6.85 -18.49 23.12
C SER A 343 5.72 -17.48 22.91
N THR A 344 6.04 -16.18 22.81
CA THR A 344 5.07 -15.13 22.52
C THR A 344 4.59 -15.21 21.07
N ILE A 345 5.50 -15.44 20.12
CA ILE A 345 5.16 -15.62 18.70
C ILE A 345 4.20 -16.81 18.53
N ARG A 346 4.52 -17.96 19.14
CA ARG A 346 3.66 -19.16 19.14
C ARG A 346 2.30 -18.92 19.78
N ARG A 347 2.28 -18.23 20.93
CA ARG A 347 1.03 -17.87 21.61
C ARG A 347 0.14 -17.02 20.72
N LEU A 348 0.69 -15.98 20.08
CA LEU A 348 -0.10 -15.07 19.24
C LEU A 348 -0.59 -15.74 17.96
N ALA A 349 0.21 -16.65 17.37
CA ALA A 349 -0.24 -17.48 16.26
C ALA A 349 -1.47 -18.34 16.64
N ARG A 350 -1.44 -18.96 17.83
CA ARG A 350 -2.56 -19.72 18.37
C ARG A 350 -3.77 -18.84 18.68
N GLU A 351 -3.57 -17.71 19.37
CA GLU A 351 -4.65 -16.77 19.69
C GLU A 351 -5.36 -16.24 18.42
N MET A 352 -4.59 -15.99 17.35
CA MET A 352 -5.15 -15.59 16.06
C MET A 352 -6.08 -16.66 15.49
N ILE A 353 -5.64 -17.93 15.47
CA ILE A 353 -6.45 -19.06 15.01
C ILE A 353 -7.70 -19.24 15.86
N ASP A 354 -7.56 -19.24 17.19
CA ASP A 354 -8.66 -19.45 18.13
C ASP A 354 -9.72 -18.34 18.02
N SER A 355 -9.29 -17.11 17.72
CA SER A 355 -10.17 -15.95 17.54
C SER A 355 -10.83 -15.89 16.16
N ALA A 356 -10.30 -16.61 15.16
CA ALA A 356 -10.72 -16.48 13.77
C ALA A 356 -12.16 -16.92 13.50
N CYS A 357 -12.77 -17.73 14.38
CA CYS A 357 -14.16 -18.19 14.22
C CYS A 357 -14.42 -18.89 12.87
N ILE A 358 -13.47 -19.71 12.39
CA ILE A 358 -13.56 -20.40 11.10
C ILE A 358 -14.86 -21.23 11.03
N GLY A 359 -15.58 -21.12 9.91
CA GLY A 359 -16.89 -21.74 9.70
C GLY A 359 -18.09 -20.99 10.30
N LYS A 360 -17.89 -19.85 10.99
CA LYS A 360 -18.99 -18.98 11.44
C LYS A 360 -19.38 -17.97 10.35
N GLU A 361 -20.66 -17.58 10.39
CA GLU A 361 -21.28 -16.61 9.49
C GLU A 361 -21.99 -15.51 10.32
N ILE A 362 -22.26 -14.38 9.66
CA ILE A 362 -23.06 -13.28 10.17
C ILE A 362 -24.00 -12.79 9.07
N GLU A 363 -25.19 -12.33 9.45
CA GLU A 363 -26.12 -11.70 8.52
C GLU A 363 -25.83 -10.19 8.40
N ILE A 364 -25.62 -9.72 7.17
CA ILE A 364 -25.43 -8.30 6.85
C ILE A 364 -26.31 -7.99 5.65
N CYS A 365 -27.23 -7.02 5.81
CA CYS A 365 -28.15 -6.60 4.75
C CYS A 365 -28.97 -7.76 4.15
N GLY A 366 -29.33 -8.77 4.97
CA GLY A 366 -30.08 -9.95 4.54
C GLY A 366 -29.23 -11.07 3.92
N GLU A 367 -27.93 -10.87 3.76
CA GLU A 367 -27.00 -11.85 3.20
C GLU A 367 -26.15 -12.49 4.30
N LYS A 368 -25.98 -13.81 4.24
CA LYS A 368 -25.05 -14.53 5.12
C LYS A 368 -23.64 -14.44 4.56
N VAL A 369 -22.73 -13.89 5.35
CA VAL A 369 -21.32 -13.74 4.98
C VAL A 369 -20.40 -14.33 6.05
N PRO A 370 -19.18 -14.77 5.70
CA PRO A 370 -18.24 -15.26 6.68
C PRO A 370 -17.91 -14.21 7.75
N LEU A 371 -17.83 -14.65 9.01
CA LEU A 371 -17.36 -13.85 10.13
C LEU A 371 -15.96 -14.33 10.51
N ARG A 372 -14.96 -13.45 10.41
CA ARG A 372 -13.58 -13.71 10.84
C ARG A 372 -13.07 -12.53 11.66
N PRO A 373 -13.32 -12.46 12.97
CA PRO A 373 -13.10 -11.27 13.78
C PRO A 373 -11.64 -11.12 14.22
N VAL A 374 -10.70 -11.33 13.29
CA VAL A 374 -9.25 -11.26 13.48
C VAL A 374 -8.61 -10.41 12.39
N ALA A 375 -7.66 -9.56 12.77
CA ALA A 375 -6.93 -8.75 11.81
C ALA A 375 -5.53 -8.43 12.31
N ILE A 376 -4.63 -8.17 11.36
CA ILE A 376 -3.31 -7.65 11.62
C ILE A 376 -3.21 -6.30 10.90
N THR A 377 -2.85 -5.24 11.63
CA THR A 377 -2.75 -3.89 11.06
C THR A 377 -1.31 -3.42 11.03
N LEU A 378 -0.88 -2.84 9.91
CA LEU A 378 0.47 -2.33 9.73
C LEU A 378 0.50 -0.81 9.80
N GLY A 379 1.52 -0.27 10.46
CA GLY A 379 1.81 1.15 10.55
C GLY A 379 2.58 1.68 9.34
N LYS A 380 2.63 3.01 9.22
CA LYS A 380 3.42 3.69 8.19
C LYS A 380 4.89 3.28 8.22
N THR A 381 5.47 3.21 9.42
CA THR A 381 6.89 2.88 9.60
C THR A 381 7.21 1.44 9.21
N VAL A 382 6.27 0.51 9.37
CA VAL A 382 6.42 -0.87 8.91
C VAL A 382 6.38 -0.94 7.39
N ASN A 383 5.46 -0.19 6.79
CA ASN A 383 5.23 -0.13 5.35
C ASN A 383 6.32 0.58 4.52
N ASN A 384 7.08 1.48 5.14
CA ASN A 384 8.00 2.34 4.40
C ASN A 384 9.45 1.92 4.65
N GLY A 385 10.19 1.59 3.59
CA GLY A 385 11.59 1.18 3.67
C GLY A 385 11.78 -0.34 3.65
N PRO A 386 12.98 -0.83 3.99
CA PRO A 386 13.31 -2.25 3.94
C PRO A 386 12.34 -3.10 4.77
N GLY A 387 11.97 -4.27 4.25
CA GLY A 387 11.05 -5.21 4.91
C GLY A 387 9.56 -4.91 4.72
N GLY A 388 9.19 -3.76 4.15
CA GLY A 388 7.78 -3.35 4.02
C GLY A 388 6.94 -4.31 3.18
N TYR A 389 7.48 -4.81 2.06
CA TYR A 389 6.83 -5.83 1.25
C TYR A 389 6.64 -7.13 2.02
N GLN A 390 7.69 -7.62 2.67
CA GLN A 390 7.67 -8.88 3.42
C GLN A 390 6.64 -8.82 4.55
N ALA A 391 6.51 -7.67 5.22
CA ALA A 391 5.50 -7.43 6.22
C ALA A 391 4.07 -7.46 5.64
N CYS A 392 3.83 -6.77 4.52
CA CYS A 392 2.53 -6.81 3.84
C CYS A 392 2.18 -8.22 3.38
N TRP A 393 3.12 -8.91 2.74
CA TRP A 393 2.96 -10.27 2.27
C TRP A 393 2.63 -11.23 3.42
N ALA A 394 3.43 -11.26 4.49
CA ALA A 394 3.18 -12.17 5.60
C ALA A 394 1.87 -11.88 6.31
N ARG A 395 1.53 -10.60 6.51
CA ARG A 395 0.23 -10.19 7.05
C ARG A 395 -0.91 -10.73 6.21
N THR A 396 -0.83 -10.59 4.89
CA THR A 396 -1.87 -11.07 3.97
C THR A 396 -1.95 -12.59 3.97
N VAL A 397 -0.83 -13.31 3.92
CA VAL A 397 -0.84 -14.79 3.97
C VAL A 397 -1.42 -15.28 5.29
N LEU A 398 -1.08 -14.67 6.43
CA LEU A 398 -1.70 -14.99 7.72
C LEU A 398 -3.23 -14.83 7.67
N ALA A 399 -3.71 -13.74 7.06
CA ALA A 399 -5.14 -13.52 6.87
C ALA A 399 -5.78 -14.53 5.90
N MET A 400 -5.05 -15.03 4.88
CA MET A 400 -5.52 -16.12 4.02
C MET A 400 -5.67 -17.43 4.80
N LEU A 401 -4.74 -17.75 5.71
CA LEU A 401 -4.82 -18.96 6.53
C LEU A 401 -6.05 -18.98 7.45
N THR A 402 -6.53 -17.80 7.87
CA THR A 402 -7.76 -17.64 8.67
C THR A 402 -9.00 -17.30 7.84
N GLY A 403 -8.87 -17.18 6.51
CA GLY A 403 -9.95 -16.71 5.62
C GLY A 403 -10.46 -15.29 5.94
N SER A 404 -9.65 -14.45 6.60
CA SER A 404 -10.04 -13.15 7.15
C SER A 404 -9.76 -11.96 6.24
N LEU A 405 -9.71 -12.17 4.91
CA LEU A 405 -9.57 -11.11 3.90
C LEU A 405 -10.93 -10.76 3.30
N GLU A 406 -11.27 -9.47 3.23
CA GLU A 406 -12.52 -8.96 2.64
C GLU A 406 -13.81 -9.57 3.26
N VAL A 407 -13.77 -9.93 4.54
CA VAL A 407 -14.90 -10.50 5.28
C VAL A 407 -15.20 -9.73 6.56
N ALA A 408 -16.39 -9.94 7.12
CA ALA A 408 -16.83 -9.25 8.34
C ALA A 408 -15.89 -9.53 9.52
N GLY A 409 -15.46 -8.47 10.22
CA GLY A 409 -14.50 -8.54 11.31
C GLY A 409 -13.03 -8.73 10.89
N GLY A 410 -12.75 -8.95 9.60
CA GLY A 410 -11.42 -9.24 9.07
C GLY A 410 -10.63 -8.00 8.66
N SER A 411 -9.65 -8.21 7.78
CA SER A 411 -8.91 -7.16 7.08
C SER A 411 -9.66 -6.76 5.80
N ILE A 412 -9.94 -5.47 5.64
CA ILE A 412 -10.75 -4.91 4.56
C ILE A 412 -10.00 -3.80 3.82
N GLY A 413 -10.15 -3.78 2.51
CA GLY A 413 -9.71 -2.71 1.64
C GLY A 413 -10.61 -1.49 1.80
N ALA A 414 -9.98 -0.33 1.89
CA ALA A 414 -10.68 0.94 1.94
C ALA A 414 -11.13 1.36 0.52
N SER A 415 -12.19 2.17 0.44
CA SER A 415 -12.81 2.52 -0.85
C SER A 415 -12.05 3.57 -1.68
N GLN A 416 -10.89 4.04 -1.20
CA GLN A 416 -10.00 4.96 -1.91
C GLN A 416 -9.33 4.25 -3.10
N ARG A 417 -9.23 4.96 -4.23
CA ARG A 417 -9.15 4.36 -5.57
C ARG A 417 -7.83 4.70 -6.25
N LEU A 418 -6.96 3.72 -6.50
CA LEU A 418 -5.85 3.86 -7.48
C LEU A 418 -6.31 3.48 -8.88
N ASN A 419 -7.19 2.49 -9.00
CA ASN A 419 -7.59 1.93 -10.31
C ASN A 419 -8.71 2.71 -10.98
N ARG A 420 -8.81 2.49 -12.29
CA ARG A 420 -9.92 2.94 -13.13
C ARG A 420 -10.93 1.81 -13.35
N PRO A 421 -12.22 2.14 -13.44
CA PRO A 421 -12.76 3.50 -13.36
C PRO A 421 -12.86 3.99 -11.90
N HIS A 422 -12.60 5.28 -11.68
CA HIS A 422 -12.50 5.85 -10.33
C HIS A 422 -13.85 6.06 -9.63
N HIS A 423 -14.97 5.45 -10.07
CA HIS A 423 -16.30 5.64 -9.45
C HIS A 423 -16.74 4.47 -8.57
N ASP A 424 -16.17 3.28 -8.78
CA ASP A 424 -16.45 2.07 -8.03
C ASP A 424 -15.21 1.16 -8.06
N ARG A 425 -14.84 0.58 -6.92
CA ARG A 425 -13.67 -0.31 -6.88
C ARG A 425 -13.96 -1.64 -7.57
N TRP A 426 -15.21 -2.12 -7.48
CA TRP A 426 -15.61 -3.42 -8.02
C TRP A 426 -15.62 -3.41 -9.55
N SER A 427 -16.02 -2.29 -10.16
CA SER A 427 -15.92 -2.12 -11.62
C SER A 427 -14.49 -2.03 -12.17
N SER A 428 -13.47 -1.97 -11.31
CA SER A 428 -12.06 -2.07 -11.72
C SER A 428 -11.51 -3.49 -11.69
N ILE A 429 -12.34 -4.47 -11.33
CA ILE A 429 -11.95 -5.88 -11.21
C ILE A 429 -12.23 -6.59 -12.54
N TRP A 430 -11.17 -7.11 -13.15
CA TRP A 430 -11.24 -7.86 -14.40
C TRP A 430 -10.59 -9.23 -14.20
N PRO A 431 -11.17 -10.32 -14.72
CA PRO A 431 -10.54 -11.62 -14.65
C PRO A 431 -9.29 -11.64 -15.54
N GLY A 432 -8.16 -12.08 -14.98
CA GLY A 432 -6.94 -12.39 -15.71
C GLY A 432 -6.93 -13.84 -16.20
N GLU A 433 -5.93 -14.18 -17.01
CA GLU A 433 -5.77 -15.53 -17.60
C GLU A 433 -5.59 -16.65 -16.56
N ASP A 434 -5.20 -16.29 -15.33
CA ASP A 434 -4.85 -17.24 -14.27
C ASP A 434 -5.90 -17.32 -13.16
N GLY A 435 -7.08 -16.76 -13.38
CA GLY A 435 -8.13 -16.66 -12.34
C GLY A 435 -7.87 -15.57 -11.30
N PHE A 436 -6.74 -14.85 -11.39
CA PHE A 436 -6.44 -13.66 -10.60
C PHE A 436 -6.97 -12.39 -11.24
N PHE A 437 -7.03 -11.30 -10.48
CA PHE A 437 -7.33 -9.99 -11.05
C PHE A 437 -6.28 -9.57 -12.08
N GLN A 438 -6.73 -9.03 -13.21
CA GLN A 438 -5.85 -8.44 -14.19
C GLN A 438 -5.15 -7.22 -13.58
N ASN A 439 -3.82 -7.26 -13.55
CA ASN A 439 -2.98 -6.16 -13.10
C ASN A 439 -2.22 -5.58 -14.28
N PHE A 440 -2.23 -4.25 -14.39
CA PHE A 440 -1.52 -3.54 -15.46
C PHE A 440 -0.11 -3.22 -14.98
N LEU A 441 0.82 -4.15 -15.18
CA LEU A 441 2.22 -3.97 -14.82
C LEU A 441 2.93 -3.10 -15.87
N ASN A 442 3.98 -2.40 -15.47
CA ASN A 442 4.86 -1.72 -16.42
C ASN A 442 5.60 -2.76 -17.27
N PRO A 443 5.76 -2.52 -18.58
CA PRO A 443 6.51 -3.42 -19.45
C PRO A 443 7.97 -3.54 -18.99
N THR A 444 8.46 -4.77 -18.94
CA THR A 444 9.85 -5.11 -18.60
C THR A 444 10.74 -5.25 -19.84
N ASP A 445 10.15 -5.50 -21.01
CA ASP A 445 10.89 -5.59 -22.27
C ASP A 445 11.38 -4.22 -22.75
N THR A 446 12.56 -4.22 -23.36
CA THR A 446 13.26 -3.00 -23.79
C THR A 446 12.45 -2.14 -24.75
N GLU A 447 11.74 -2.74 -25.71
CA GLU A 447 11.03 -1.99 -26.76
C GLU A 447 9.82 -1.23 -26.20
N ARG A 448 8.96 -1.88 -25.42
CA ARG A 448 7.79 -1.23 -24.81
C ARG A 448 8.22 -0.30 -23.69
N ARG A 449 9.26 -0.64 -22.92
CA ARG A 449 9.85 0.24 -21.90
C ARG A 449 10.36 1.55 -22.50
N ALA A 450 11.03 1.51 -23.66
CA ALA A 450 11.55 2.71 -24.31
C ALA A 450 10.46 3.71 -24.72
N LYS A 451 9.19 3.27 -24.81
CA LYS A 451 8.03 4.12 -25.11
C LYS A 451 7.47 4.84 -23.88
N LEU A 452 7.93 4.49 -22.68
CA LEU A 452 7.49 5.15 -21.43
C LEU A 452 8.19 6.50 -21.27
N GLN A 453 7.47 7.47 -20.71
CA GLN A 453 8.03 8.76 -20.36
C GLN A 453 9.14 8.57 -19.32
N LYS A 454 10.34 9.09 -19.62
CA LYS A 454 11.47 9.06 -18.70
C LYS A 454 11.17 9.87 -17.44
N THR A 455 11.54 9.33 -16.29
CA THR A 455 11.28 9.95 -14.98
C THR A 455 12.54 9.97 -14.13
N ARG A 456 12.66 10.97 -13.25
CA ARG A 456 13.84 11.12 -12.41
C ARG A 456 13.93 10.08 -11.29
N SER A 457 12.85 9.36 -10.97
CA SER A 457 12.87 8.25 -9.99
C SER A 457 12.88 6.85 -10.62
N HIS A 458 12.88 6.73 -11.95
CA HIS A 458 12.87 5.44 -12.69
C HIS A 458 11.88 4.41 -12.09
N TYR A 459 10.73 4.89 -11.62
CA TYR A 459 9.80 4.03 -10.88
C TYR A 459 9.13 3.01 -11.78
N THR A 460 9.01 3.34 -13.07
CA THR A 460 8.51 2.46 -14.11
C THR A 460 9.34 1.18 -14.22
N GLU A 461 10.57 1.20 -13.74
CA GLU A 461 11.55 0.14 -13.96
C GLU A 461 11.98 -0.51 -12.65
N LEU A 462 12.07 0.27 -11.58
CA LEU A 462 12.36 -0.24 -10.24
C LEU A 462 11.13 -0.81 -9.54
N VAL A 463 9.93 -0.39 -9.95
CA VAL A 463 8.66 -0.81 -9.35
C VAL A 463 7.68 -1.19 -10.46
N PRO A 464 7.93 -2.27 -11.22
CA PRO A 464 7.06 -2.63 -12.35
C PRO A 464 5.61 -2.92 -11.93
N LEU A 465 5.38 -3.21 -10.64
CA LEU A 465 4.06 -3.53 -10.08
C LEU A 465 3.13 -2.32 -9.89
N VAL A 466 3.63 -1.09 -9.92
CA VAL A 466 2.85 0.13 -9.67
C VAL A 466 1.94 0.53 -10.85
N GLY A 467 2.05 -0.18 -11.98
CA GLY A 467 1.43 0.18 -13.25
C GLY A 467 1.82 1.57 -13.77
N ASN A 468 1.23 1.96 -14.90
CA ASN A 468 1.43 3.30 -15.49
C ASN A 468 0.13 4.12 -15.40
N THR A 469 -0.17 4.62 -14.20
CA THR A 469 -1.34 5.46 -13.92
C THR A 469 -0.90 6.87 -13.52
N GLY A 470 -1.85 7.81 -13.47
CA GLY A 470 -1.58 9.15 -12.93
C GLY A 470 -1.11 9.15 -11.47
N TRP A 471 -1.34 8.06 -10.72
CA TRP A 471 -0.90 7.90 -9.33
C TRP A 471 0.51 7.32 -9.20
N SER A 472 0.97 6.60 -10.21
CA SER A 472 2.19 5.79 -10.15
C SER A 472 3.46 6.59 -9.80
N PRO A 473 3.65 7.83 -10.29
CA PRO A 473 4.77 8.67 -9.85
C PRO A 473 4.78 8.96 -8.34
N PHE A 474 3.63 9.04 -7.67
CA PHE A 474 3.56 9.32 -6.24
C PHE A 474 3.90 8.10 -5.37
N LEU A 475 3.78 6.90 -5.95
CA LEU A 475 4.19 5.62 -5.39
C LEU A 475 5.64 5.26 -5.75
N SER A 476 6.37 6.17 -6.40
CA SER A 476 7.78 5.98 -6.73
C SER A 476 8.68 5.90 -5.49
N PRO A 477 9.89 5.32 -5.62
CA PRO A 477 10.94 5.47 -4.62
C PRO A 477 11.49 6.91 -4.67
N VAL A 478 10.70 7.88 -4.19
CA VAL A 478 11.00 9.31 -4.21
C VAL A 478 12.43 9.68 -3.77
N PRO A 479 13.05 9.05 -2.74
CA PRO A 479 14.44 9.33 -2.38
C PRO A 479 15.44 9.11 -3.52
N HIS A 480 15.17 8.14 -4.40
CA HIS A 480 16.06 7.86 -5.54
C HIS A 480 16.14 9.02 -6.52
N ALA A 481 15.04 9.75 -6.72
CA ALA A 481 15.04 10.90 -7.62
C ALA A 481 16.04 11.99 -7.20
N TRP A 482 16.30 12.09 -5.89
CA TRP A 482 17.27 13.02 -5.32
C TRP A 482 18.67 12.43 -5.24
N LEU A 483 18.77 11.17 -4.82
CA LEU A 483 20.05 10.45 -4.77
C LEU A 483 20.76 10.49 -6.12
N TRP A 484 20.06 10.30 -7.24
CA TRP A 484 20.72 10.27 -8.54
C TRP A 484 21.19 11.63 -9.05
N PHE A 485 20.77 12.76 -8.47
CA PHE A 485 21.42 14.03 -8.76
C PHE A 485 22.85 14.10 -8.19
N LYS A 486 23.09 13.37 -7.09
CA LYS A 486 24.40 13.29 -6.43
C LYS A 486 25.19 12.07 -6.92
N ASP A 487 24.62 10.89 -6.73
CA ASP A 487 25.24 9.57 -6.91
C ASP A 487 24.40 8.71 -7.88
N THR A 488 24.51 9.00 -9.18
CA THR A 488 23.90 8.16 -10.22
C THR A 488 24.65 6.83 -10.36
N PRO A 489 23.97 5.67 -10.45
CA PRO A 489 24.63 4.40 -10.81
C PRO A 489 25.40 4.51 -12.13
N GLU A 490 26.53 3.83 -12.25
CA GLU A 490 27.45 3.93 -13.41
C GLU A 490 26.77 3.62 -14.75
N ASN A 491 25.82 2.68 -14.76
CA ASN A 491 25.07 2.26 -15.93
C ASN A 491 23.84 3.15 -16.24
N TRP A 492 23.62 4.22 -15.48
CA TRP A 492 22.44 5.07 -15.57
C TRP A 492 22.81 6.50 -15.95
N GLU A 493 21.97 7.14 -16.76
CA GLU A 493 22.21 8.51 -17.17
C GLU A 493 21.84 9.49 -16.05
N LYS A 494 22.79 10.32 -15.63
CA LYS A 494 22.58 11.36 -14.62
C LYS A 494 21.40 12.28 -14.97
N PRO A 495 20.36 12.37 -14.12
CA PRO A 495 19.21 13.22 -14.36
C PRO A 495 19.58 14.71 -14.31
N THR A 496 18.82 15.51 -15.04
CA THR A 496 18.90 16.97 -15.14
C THR A 496 17.86 17.62 -14.23
N TYR A 497 18.15 18.80 -13.69
CA TYR A 497 17.15 19.56 -12.94
C TYR A 497 15.99 20.01 -13.84
N PRO A 498 14.76 20.10 -13.33
CA PRO A 498 13.67 20.73 -14.06
C PRO A 498 13.93 22.24 -14.19
N ASP A 499 13.47 22.84 -15.29
CA ASP A 499 13.57 24.28 -15.52
C ASP A 499 12.63 25.04 -14.57
N VAL A 500 11.44 24.47 -14.31
CA VAL A 500 10.46 24.98 -13.34
C VAL A 500 10.02 23.85 -12.42
N TRP A 501 9.98 24.12 -11.11
CA TRP A 501 9.47 23.21 -10.09
C TRP A 501 8.39 23.89 -9.26
N ILE A 502 7.17 23.37 -9.31
CA ILE A 502 6.03 23.86 -8.52
C ILE A 502 5.89 22.99 -7.27
N ILE A 503 5.88 23.62 -6.10
CA ILE A 503 5.68 22.97 -4.81
C ILE A 503 4.34 23.44 -4.23
N TYR A 504 3.41 22.50 -4.02
CA TYR A 504 2.08 22.80 -3.50
C TYR A 504 1.73 21.94 -2.29
N ARG A 505 1.41 22.61 -1.17
CA ARG A 505 1.02 21.99 0.13
C ARG A 505 1.95 20.88 0.63
N THR A 506 3.21 20.90 0.22
CA THR A 506 4.22 19.94 0.63
C THR A 506 5.52 20.65 1.00
N ASN A 507 6.30 20.01 1.87
CA ASN A 507 7.68 20.38 2.10
C ASN A 507 8.55 19.17 1.73
N PRO A 508 9.16 19.16 0.52
CA PRO A 508 10.04 18.09 0.08
C PRO A 508 11.18 17.84 1.09
N ASN A 509 11.68 18.89 1.75
CA ASN A 509 12.76 18.79 2.73
C ASN A 509 12.41 17.93 3.96
N MET A 510 11.16 17.99 4.42
CA MET A 510 10.72 17.16 5.56
C MET A 510 10.22 15.77 5.16
N SER A 511 10.14 15.49 3.85
CA SER A 511 9.60 14.23 3.33
C SER A 511 10.70 13.19 3.08
N MET A 512 11.96 13.56 3.34
CA MET A 512 13.15 12.73 3.17
C MET A 512 13.83 12.44 4.50
N TYR A 513 14.38 11.24 4.63
CA TYR A 513 15.20 10.84 5.77
C TYR A 513 16.69 11.16 5.56
N TYR A 514 17.12 11.37 4.31
CA TYR A 514 18.41 11.96 3.95
C TYR A 514 18.18 13.42 3.56
N THR A 515 18.33 14.35 4.49
CA THR A 515 18.13 15.78 4.20
C THR A 515 19.35 16.41 3.53
N ASP A 516 20.51 15.76 3.64
CA ASP A 516 21.81 16.17 3.09
C ASP A 516 21.92 16.02 1.57
N ILE A 517 21.07 15.18 0.96
CA ILE A 517 21.05 14.96 -0.50
C ILE A 517 20.19 15.98 -1.27
N MET A 518 19.45 16.85 -0.57
CA MET A 518 18.64 17.92 -1.18
C MET A 518 19.31 19.30 -1.10
N GLU A 519 20.50 19.37 -0.50
CA GLU A 519 21.35 20.57 -0.47
C GLU A 519 21.96 20.83 -1.85
#